data_AF-A0A9W8HCD4-F1
#
_entry.id   AF-A0A9W8HCD4-F1
#
_cell.length_a   1.000
_cell.length_b   1.000
_cell.length_c   1.000
_cell.angle_alpha   90.00
_cell.angle_beta   90.00
_cell.angle_gamma   90.00
#
_symmetry.space_group_name_H-M   'P 1'
#
loop_
_entity.id
_entity.type
_entity.pdbx_description
1 polymer ?
#
loop_
_entity_poly.entity_id
_entity_poly.type
_entity_poly.pdbx_seq_one_letter_code
_entity_poly.pdbx_strand_id
1 'polypeptide(L)'
;MNSGISEEGDHVVQGTSVDAATSRDSAARLGYIVDPFIKHFVRHPQRRAPLINRGTYARFTGVQQTLQHFVKAAPMGQVVVLGSGLDTSYFLLANRGLRAHRYYEIDFAEVNAKKASTIYKKPDLRSLLPQDIKVAAGGSELHSSGYCLMSGDLRRFREEVVPKMQEHGFDPEAPTLFVSECVLIYLDPEHLDNILDWITE
;
A
#
# COMPACT_ATOMS: atom_id res chain seq x y z
N MET A 1 -14.71 13.24 -24.04
CA MET A 1 -14.78 11.80 -24.33
C MET A 1 -14.36 11.10 -23.06
N ASN A 2 -15.30 10.53 -22.31
CA ASN A 2 -15.02 9.82 -21.06
C ASN A 2 -14.23 8.56 -21.38
N SER A 3 -12.92 8.58 -21.11
CA SER A 3 -12.08 7.39 -21.07
C SER A 3 -12.03 6.84 -19.64
N GLY A 4 -13.19 6.74 -19.00
CA GLY A 4 -13.31 6.01 -17.75
C GLY A 4 -12.86 4.57 -18.00
N ILE A 5 -11.82 4.16 -17.29
CA ILE A 5 -11.20 2.84 -17.42
C ILE A 5 -12.29 1.77 -17.25
N SER A 6 -12.51 0.94 -18.29
CA SER A 6 -13.44 -0.19 -18.27
C SER A 6 -12.95 -1.30 -17.34
N GLU A 7 -13.79 -2.29 -17.00
CA GLU A 7 -13.36 -3.48 -16.22
C GLU A 7 -12.09 -4.15 -16.81
N GLU A 8 -11.95 -4.12 -18.13
CA GLU A 8 -10.78 -4.62 -18.85
C GLU A 8 -9.53 -3.77 -18.58
N GLY A 9 -9.69 -2.46 -18.46
CA GLY A 9 -8.63 -1.55 -18.04
C GLY A 9 -8.27 -1.69 -16.55
N ASP A 10 -9.24 -1.97 -15.68
CA ASP A 10 -9.00 -2.22 -14.25
C ASP A 10 -8.09 -3.44 -14.07
N HIS A 11 -8.30 -4.52 -14.83
CA HIS A 11 -7.40 -5.68 -14.82
C HIS A 11 -5.98 -5.35 -15.27
N VAL A 12 -5.80 -4.50 -16.27
CA VAL A 12 -4.48 -4.04 -16.73
C VAL A 12 -3.79 -3.24 -15.63
N VAL A 13 -4.51 -2.30 -15.00
CA VAL A 13 -4.00 -1.49 -13.88
C VAL A 13 -3.62 -2.38 -12.70
N GLN A 14 -4.46 -3.33 -12.30
CA GLN A 14 -4.17 -4.28 -11.23
C GLN A 14 -2.91 -5.12 -11.53
N GLY A 15 -2.67 -5.46 -12.80
CA GLY A 15 -1.46 -6.17 -13.24
C GLY A 15 -0.16 -5.40 -12.98
N THR A 16 -0.20 -4.07 -12.94
CA THR A 16 0.99 -3.23 -12.71
C THR A 16 1.59 -3.42 -11.32
N SER A 17 0.76 -3.79 -10.33
CA SER A 17 1.22 -4.11 -8.97
C SER A 17 2.22 -5.28 -8.96
N VAL A 18 2.02 -6.28 -9.83
CA VAL A 18 2.90 -7.44 -9.98
C VAL A 18 4.21 -7.04 -10.68
N ASP A 19 4.16 -6.18 -11.69
CA ASP A 19 5.37 -5.68 -12.37
C ASP A 19 6.26 -4.86 -11.41
N ALA A 20 5.63 -3.97 -10.63
CA ALA A 20 6.29 -3.17 -9.59
C ALA A 20 6.93 -4.07 -8.52
N ALA A 21 6.19 -5.06 -8.01
CA ALA A 21 6.70 -6.02 -7.04
C ALA A 21 7.89 -6.83 -7.61
N THR A 22 7.81 -7.24 -8.87
CA THR A 22 8.88 -7.97 -9.56
C THR A 22 10.13 -7.11 -9.72
N SER A 23 9.99 -5.82 -10.03
CA SER A 23 11.12 -4.88 -10.10
C SER A 23 11.76 -4.65 -8.73
N ARG A 24 10.94 -4.57 -7.67
CA ARG A 24 11.41 -4.48 -6.27
C ARG A 24 12.13 -5.75 -5.81
N ASP A 25 11.61 -6.93 -6.12
CA ASP A 25 12.30 -8.21 -5.86
C ASP A 25 13.63 -8.32 -6.59
N SER A 26 13.69 -7.93 -7.87
CA SER A 26 14.96 -7.85 -8.62
C SER A 26 15.98 -6.97 -7.91
N ALA A 27 15.59 -5.76 -7.50
CA ALA A 27 16.46 -4.84 -6.78
C ALA A 27 16.92 -5.41 -5.43
N ALA A 28 16.01 -6.04 -4.68
CA ALA A 28 16.32 -6.66 -3.39
C ALA A 28 17.31 -7.83 -3.51
N ARG A 29 17.05 -8.76 -4.45
CA ARG A 29 17.93 -9.93 -4.70
C ARG A 29 19.33 -9.54 -5.18
N LEU A 30 19.45 -8.42 -5.87
CA LEU A 30 20.73 -7.88 -6.34
C LEU A 30 21.41 -6.94 -5.33
N GLY A 31 20.84 -6.76 -4.13
CA GLY A 31 21.44 -5.97 -3.06
C GLY A 31 21.33 -4.45 -3.24
N TYR A 32 20.49 -3.97 -4.16
CA TYR A 32 20.23 -2.54 -4.29
C TYR A 32 19.41 -2.02 -3.10
N ILE A 33 18.45 -2.80 -2.61
CA ILE A 33 17.60 -2.46 -1.47
C ILE A 33 17.56 -3.61 -0.47
N VAL A 34 17.18 -3.31 0.77
CA VAL A 34 16.94 -4.32 1.81
C VAL A 34 15.44 -4.47 2.02
N ASP A 35 14.88 -5.51 1.42
CA ASP A 35 13.48 -5.89 1.59
C ASP A 35 13.37 -7.42 1.70
N PRO A 36 13.34 -7.98 2.93
CA PRO A 36 13.28 -9.42 3.10
C PRO A 36 11.89 -10.00 2.78
N PHE A 37 10.88 -9.15 2.58
CA PHE A 37 9.47 -9.54 2.50
C PHE A 37 8.95 -9.61 1.06
N ILE A 38 9.45 -8.76 0.17
CA ILE A 38 8.93 -8.64 -1.21
C ILE A 38 8.92 -9.96 -1.98
N LYS A 39 9.90 -10.85 -1.71
CA LYS A 39 10.01 -12.19 -2.32
C LYS A 39 8.76 -13.06 -2.12
N HIS A 40 7.97 -12.81 -1.07
CA HIS A 40 6.75 -13.57 -0.80
C HIS A 40 5.61 -13.22 -1.75
N PHE A 41 5.64 -12.04 -2.35
CA PHE A 41 4.60 -11.52 -3.22
C PHE A 41 4.92 -11.70 -4.72
N VAL A 42 6.11 -12.21 -5.05
CA VAL A 42 6.56 -12.45 -6.43
C VAL A 42 6.62 -13.93 -6.72
N ARG A 43 5.70 -14.42 -7.57
CA ARG A 43 5.64 -15.84 -7.95
C ARG A 43 6.76 -16.23 -8.92
N HIS A 44 7.08 -15.35 -9.85
CA HIS A 44 8.07 -15.58 -10.91
C HIS A 44 9.13 -14.47 -10.88
N PRO A 45 10.21 -14.65 -10.08
CA PRO A 45 11.28 -13.67 -10.01
C PRO A 45 11.89 -13.42 -11.39
N GLN A 46 11.98 -12.16 -11.80
CA GLN A 46 12.63 -11.75 -13.05
C GLN A 46 13.71 -10.72 -12.76
N ARG A 47 14.89 -10.93 -13.35
CA ARG A 47 15.99 -9.95 -13.24
C ARG A 47 15.70 -8.75 -14.15
N ARG A 48 15.72 -7.54 -13.59
CA ARG A 48 15.63 -6.29 -14.34
C ARG A 48 17.00 -5.75 -14.73
N ALA A 49 17.03 -4.92 -15.77
CA ALA A 49 18.24 -4.23 -16.20
C ALA A 49 18.79 -3.31 -15.09
N PRO A 50 20.12 -3.07 -15.02
CA PRO A 50 20.73 -2.24 -13.98
C PRO A 50 20.09 -0.84 -13.84
N LEU A 51 19.70 -0.21 -14.95
CA LEU A 51 19.04 1.10 -14.93
C LEU A 51 17.69 1.05 -14.20
N ILE A 52 16.90 0.00 -14.43
CA ILE A 52 15.62 -0.21 -13.73
C ILE A 52 15.86 -0.42 -12.24
N ASN A 53 16.82 -1.26 -11.84
CA ASN A 53 17.13 -1.47 -10.43
C ASN A 53 17.61 -0.18 -9.73
N ARG A 54 18.35 0.70 -10.42
CA ARG A 54 18.72 2.03 -9.90
C ARG A 54 17.50 2.95 -9.70
N GLY A 55 16.56 2.94 -10.64
CA GLY A 55 15.30 3.66 -10.51
C GLY A 55 14.47 3.13 -9.33
N THR A 56 14.36 1.80 -9.20
CA THR A 56 13.69 1.14 -8.07
C THR A 56 14.36 1.50 -6.74
N TYR A 57 15.70 1.53 -6.67
CA TYR A 57 16.43 1.95 -5.47
C TYR A 57 16.05 3.38 -5.05
N ALA A 58 16.10 4.34 -5.99
CA ALA A 58 15.81 5.73 -5.68
C ALA A 58 14.35 5.90 -5.22
N ARG A 59 13.41 5.30 -5.95
CA ARG A 59 11.97 5.31 -5.64
C ARG A 59 11.70 4.70 -4.26
N PHE A 60 12.16 3.47 -4.02
CA PHE A 60 11.97 2.77 -2.76
C PHE A 60 12.60 3.55 -1.60
N THR A 61 13.85 3.99 -1.73
CA THR A 61 14.57 4.67 -0.65
C THR A 61 13.89 5.97 -0.26
N GLY A 62 13.44 6.77 -1.22
CA GLY A 62 12.70 8.01 -0.96
C GLY A 62 11.44 7.75 -0.14
N VAL A 63 10.58 6.83 -0.59
CA VAL A 63 9.33 6.50 0.13
C VAL A 63 9.62 5.91 1.52
N GLN A 64 10.55 4.96 1.63
CA GLN A 64 10.90 4.35 2.91
C GLN A 64 11.46 5.35 3.92
N GLN A 65 12.29 6.30 3.47
CA GLN A 65 12.83 7.33 4.34
C GLN A 65 11.73 8.28 4.81
N THR A 66 10.85 8.74 3.91
CA THR A 66 9.71 9.59 4.28
C THR A 66 8.82 8.92 5.33
N LEU A 67 8.45 7.65 5.12
CA LEU A 67 7.66 6.88 6.08
C LEU A 67 8.35 6.77 7.44
N GLN A 68 9.64 6.44 7.46
CA GLN A 68 10.40 6.31 8.71
C GLN A 68 10.53 7.64 9.46
N HIS A 69 10.78 8.74 8.76
CA HIS A 69 10.86 10.06 9.38
C HIS A 69 9.51 10.48 9.94
N PHE A 70 8.44 10.30 9.18
CA PHE A 70 7.09 10.63 9.62
C PHE A 70 6.69 9.84 10.88
N VAL A 71 6.84 8.51 10.88
CA VAL A 71 6.49 7.66 12.03
C VAL A 71 7.29 8.02 13.28
N LYS A 72 8.54 8.45 13.13
CA LYS A 72 9.36 8.91 14.27
C LYS A 72 8.94 10.30 14.77
N ALA A 73 8.57 11.20 13.86
CA ALA A 73 8.23 12.58 14.18
C ALA A 73 6.79 12.73 14.71
N ALA A 74 5.87 11.86 14.29
CA ALA A 74 4.47 11.87 14.67
C ALA A 74 4.06 10.53 15.30
N PRO A 75 4.31 10.30 16.61
CA PRO A 75 3.95 9.06 17.30
C PRO A 75 2.45 8.73 17.28
N MET A 76 1.60 9.77 17.24
CA MET A 76 0.14 9.66 17.08
C MET A 76 -0.30 9.78 15.62
N GLY A 77 0.64 9.74 14.67
CA GLY A 77 0.39 9.97 13.26
C GLY A 77 -0.22 8.76 12.54
N GLN A 78 -0.95 9.04 11.48
CA GLN A 78 -1.61 8.06 10.61
C GLN A 78 -0.89 8.00 9.27
N VAL A 79 -0.80 6.81 8.68
CA VAL A 79 -0.29 6.61 7.32
C VAL A 79 -1.40 6.03 6.47
N VAL A 80 -1.63 6.61 5.29
CA VAL A 80 -2.64 6.15 4.33
C VAL A 80 -1.95 5.91 3.00
N VAL A 81 -1.88 4.64 2.58
CA VAL A 81 -1.30 4.24 1.30
C VAL A 81 -2.42 3.98 0.29
N LEU A 82 -2.51 4.86 -0.70
CA LEU A 82 -3.49 4.80 -1.79
C LEU A 82 -2.93 3.93 -2.92
N GLY A 83 -3.64 2.87 -3.30
CA GLY A 83 -3.20 1.87 -4.28
C GLY A 83 -1.97 1.11 -3.78
N SER A 84 -2.12 0.49 -2.61
CA SER A 84 -1.00 -0.15 -1.88
C SER A 84 -0.37 -1.33 -2.61
N GLY A 85 -1.05 -1.91 -3.61
CA GLY A 85 -0.56 -3.04 -4.38
C GLY A 85 -0.02 -4.16 -3.51
N LEU A 86 1.22 -4.57 -3.79
CA LEU A 86 1.96 -5.58 -3.01
C LEU A 86 3.08 -4.93 -2.17
N ASP A 87 2.88 -3.68 -1.75
CA ASP A 87 3.83 -2.95 -0.91
C ASP A 87 4.11 -3.69 0.41
N THR A 88 5.37 -3.61 0.86
CA THR A 88 5.82 -4.23 2.11
C THR A 88 6.29 -3.21 3.16
N SER A 89 6.04 -1.91 2.95
CA SER A 89 6.57 -0.85 3.81
C SER A 89 6.10 -0.96 5.25
N TYR A 90 4.83 -1.35 5.47
CA TYR A 90 4.33 -1.66 6.80
C TYR A 90 5.22 -2.68 7.52
N PHE A 91 5.54 -3.79 6.85
CA PHE A 91 6.35 -4.87 7.41
C PHE A 91 7.80 -4.43 7.63
N LEU A 92 8.35 -3.59 6.75
CA LEU A 92 9.69 -3.01 6.92
C LEU A 92 9.78 -2.09 8.15
N LEU A 93 8.75 -1.27 8.39
CA LEU A 93 8.64 -0.45 9.59
C LEU A 93 8.50 -1.32 10.84
N ALA A 94 7.54 -2.25 10.83
CA ALA A 94 7.26 -3.16 11.94
C ALA A 94 8.49 -3.97 12.35
N ASN A 95 9.25 -4.49 11.38
CA ASN A 95 10.48 -5.25 11.61
C ASN A 95 11.61 -4.40 12.22
N ARG A 96 11.54 -3.06 12.11
CA ARG A 96 12.45 -2.12 12.77
C ARG A 96 11.92 -1.64 14.14
N GLY A 97 10.80 -2.19 14.61
CA GLY A 97 10.12 -1.72 15.82
C GLY A 97 9.44 -0.35 15.67
N LEU A 98 9.25 0.11 14.43
CA LEU A 98 8.56 1.37 14.14
C LEU A 98 7.12 1.09 13.71
N ARG A 99 6.16 1.82 14.26
CA ARG A 99 4.74 1.71 13.89
C ARG A 99 4.10 3.09 13.92
N ALA A 100 3.34 3.41 12.88
CA ALA A 100 2.39 4.51 12.95
C ALA A 100 1.31 4.20 14.00
N HIS A 101 0.62 5.22 14.49
CA HIS A 101 -0.55 5.01 15.34
C HIS A 101 -1.62 4.22 14.59
N ARG A 102 -1.84 4.60 13.32
CA ARG A 102 -2.69 3.87 12.37
C ARG A 102 -2.03 3.77 11.01
N TYR A 103 -2.19 2.63 10.35
CA TYR A 103 -1.64 2.39 9.03
C TYR A 103 -2.72 1.78 8.14
N TYR A 104 -3.11 2.51 7.11
CA TYR A 104 -4.14 2.13 6.16
C TYR A 104 -3.52 1.79 4.80
N GLU A 105 -3.91 0.66 4.25
CA GLU A 105 -3.59 0.27 2.88
C GLU A 105 -4.90 0.10 2.12
N ILE A 106 -5.06 0.85 1.02
CA ILE A 106 -6.25 0.84 0.19
C ILE A 106 -5.87 0.32 -1.20
N ASP A 107 -6.62 -0.66 -1.69
CA ASP A 107 -6.54 -1.16 -3.07
C ASP A 107 -7.82 -1.92 -3.43
N PHE A 108 -7.92 -2.41 -4.66
CA PHE A 108 -9.04 -3.26 -5.09
C PHE A 108 -9.09 -4.57 -4.30
N ALA A 109 -10.29 -5.13 -4.15
CA ALA A 109 -10.53 -6.35 -3.37
C ALA A 109 -9.72 -7.55 -3.89
N GLU A 110 -9.55 -7.66 -5.20
CA GLU A 110 -8.80 -8.73 -5.87
C GLU A 110 -7.31 -8.66 -5.55
N VAL A 111 -6.75 -7.45 -5.44
CA VAL A 111 -5.35 -7.22 -5.07
C VAL A 111 -5.16 -7.53 -3.59
N ASN A 112 -6.03 -6.99 -2.74
CA ASN A 112 -5.93 -7.20 -1.30
C ASN A 112 -6.17 -8.65 -0.90
N ALA A 113 -7.07 -9.38 -1.54
CA ALA A 113 -7.28 -10.81 -1.27
C ALA A 113 -6.00 -11.63 -1.49
N LYS A 114 -5.25 -11.33 -2.55
CA LYS A 114 -3.94 -11.97 -2.81
C LYS A 114 -2.92 -11.56 -1.76
N LYS A 115 -2.87 -10.28 -1.39
CA LYS A 115 -1.96 -9.74 -0.37
C LYS A 115 -2.23 -10.36 1.00
N ALA A 116 -3.48 -10.29 1.49
CA ALA A 116 -3.94 -10.87 2.75
C ALA A 116 -3.66 -12.38 2.81
N SER A 117 -3.99 -13.13 1.76
CA SER A 117 -3.69 -14.57 1.69
C SER A 117 -2.20 -14.85 1.84
N THR A 118 -1.35 -14.04 1.20
CA THR A 118 0.10 -14.17 1.30
C THR A 118 0.60 -13.86 2.70
N ILE A 119 0.16 -12.74 3.29
CA ILE A 119 0.53 -12.32 4.65
C ILE A 119 0.22 -13.42 5.67
N TYR A 120 -0.97 -14.03 5.62
CA TYR A 120 -1.37 -15.07 6.57
C TYR A 120 -0.63 -16.40 6.39
N LYS A 121 -0.24 -16.75 5.16
CA LYS A 121 0.50 -17.99 4.85
C LYS A 121 1.99 -17.91 5.22
N LYS A 122 2.54 -16.71 5.41
CA LYS A 122 3.97 -16.49 5.66
C LYS A 122 4.21 -16.12 7.12
N PRO A 123 4.84 -16.99 7.93
CA PRO A 123 5.00 -16.75 9.37
C PRO A 123 5.75 -15.47 9.72
N ASP A 124 6.76 -15.10 8.94
CA ASP A 124 7.55 -13.88 9.14
C ASP A 124 6.71 -12.60 8.94
N LEU A 125 5.84 -12.56 7.93
CA LEU A 125 4.86 -11.48 7.76
C LEU A 125 3.80 -11.49 8.86
N ARG A 126 3.20 -12.65 9.12
CA ARG A 126 2.12 -12.78 10.10
C ARG A 126 2.55 -12.38 11.51
N SER A 127 3.80 -12.67 11.88
CA SER A 127 4.36 -12.33 13.19
C SER A 127 4.49 -10.81 13.43
N LEU A 128 4.47 -10.01 12.37
CA LEU A 128 4.59 -8.54 12.43
C LEU A 128 3.24 -7.83 12.49
N LEU A 129 2.12 -8.54 12.33
CA LEU A 129 0.78 -7.97 12.45
C LEU A 129 0.42 -7.69 13.92
N PRO A 130 -0.52 -6.76 14.18
CA PRO A 130 -1.07 -6.56 15.51
C PRO A 130 -1.80 -7.81 16.01
N GLN A 131 -1.80 -8.03 17.33
CA GLN A 131 -2.38 -9.25 17.93
C GLN A 131 -3.91 -9.33 17.77
N ASP A 132 -4.56 -8.17 17.65
CA ASP A 132 -6.01 -8.01 17.50
C ASP A 132 -6.47 -8.04 16.04
N ILE A 133 -5.59 -8.44 15.09
CA ILE A 133 -5.91 -8.52 13.67
C ILE A 133 -7.07 -9.49 13.38
N LYS A 134 -8.03 -9.03 12.58
CA LYS A 134 -9.18 -9.80 12.14
C LYS A 134 -9.24 -9.82 10.61
N VAL A 135 -9.58 -10.97 10.05
CA VAL A 135 -9.88 -11.10 8.62
C VAL A 135 -11.34 -10.71 8.38
N ALA A 136 -11.59 -9.88 7.37
CA ALA A 136 -12.91 -9.40 6.98
C ALA A 136 -13.13 -9.53 5.47
N ALA A 137 -14.34 -9.20 5.01
CA ALA A 137 -14.72 -9.14 3.59
C ALA A 137 -14.30 -10.37 2.75
N GLY A 138 -14.55 -11.59 3.27
CA GLY A 138 -14.21 -12.82 2.56
C GLY A 138 -12.69 -13.04 2.35
N GLY A 139 -11.85 -12.35 3.11
CA GLY A 139 -10.39 -12.45 3.02
C GLY A 139 -9.71 -11.36 2.22
N SER A 140 -10.44 -10.37 1.70
CA SER A 140 -9.85 -9.20 1.04
C SER A 140 -9.45 -8.09 2.02
N GLU A 141 -9.79 -8.21 3.30
CA GLU A 141 -9.56 -7.14 4.28
C GLU A 141 -8.98 -7.66 5.58
N LEU A 142 -8.10 -6.87 6.19
CA LEU A 142 -7.50 -7.14 7.49
C LEU A 142 -7.66 -5.92 8.40
N HIS A 143 -8.31 -6.05 9.56
CA HIS A 143 -8.60 -4.93 10.45
C HIS A 143 -7.99 -5.14 11.84
N SER A 144 -7.34 -4.11 12.37
CA SER A 144 -6.82 -4.06 13.74
C SER A 144 -6.76 -2.61 14.23
N SER A 145 -6.40 -2.42 15.49
CA SER A 145 -6.17 -1.09 16.06
C SER A 145 -5.04 -0.28 15.38
N GLY A 146 -4.01 -0.95 14.83
CA GLY A 146 -2.82 -0.28 14.28
C GLY A 146 -2.53 -0.53 12.79
N TYR A 147 -3.24 -1.46 12.15
CA TYR A 147 -3.08 -1.78 10.72
C TYR A 147 -4.41 -2.21 10.10
N CYS A 148 -4.76 -1.58 8.98
CA CYS A 148 -5.96 -1.83 8.22
C CYS A 148 -5.61 -2.01 6.73
N LEU A 149 -5.81 -3.21 6.20
CA LEU A 149 -5.86 -3.47 4.76
C LEU A 149 -7.32 -3.43 4.35
N MET A 150 -7.73 -2.42 3.58
CA MET A 150 -9.13 -2.15 3.23
C MET A 150 -9.31 -2.21 1.72
N SER A 151 -10.31 -2.96 1.27
CA SER A 151 -10.73 -2.90 -0.12
C SER A 151 -11.50 -1.62 -0.39
N GLY A 152 -11.18 -0.94 -1.48
CA GLY A 152 -11.93 0.23 -1.93
C GLY A 152 -11.49 0.74 -3.29
N ASP A 153 -12.45 1.30 -4.04
CA ASP A 153 -12.19 1.99 -5.30
C ASP A 153 -11.85 3.47 -5.07
N LEU A 154 -10.63 3.88 -5.44
CA LEU A 154 -10.19 5.28 -5.32
C LEU A 154 -11.00 6.26 -6.18
N ARG A 155 -11.71 5.79 -7.21
CA ARG A 155 -12.65 6.62 -7.99
C ARG A 155 -13.87 7.05 -7.16
N ARG A 156 -14.17 6.31 -6.11
CA ARG A 156 -15.28 6.53 -5.16
C ARG A 156 -14.74 6.92 -3.78
N PHE A 157 -13.68 7.73 -3.75
CA PHE A 157 -12.91 7.98 -2.55
C PHE A 157 -13.75 8.56 -1.41
N ARG A 158 -14.54 9.60 -1.67
CA ARG A 158 -15.39 10.23 -0.65
C ARG A 158 -16.59 9.36 -0.28
N GLU A 159 -17.16 8.65 -1.24
CA GLU A 159 -18.39 7.88 -1.06
C GLU A 159 -18.15 6.51 -0.40
N GLU A 160 -16.94 5.97 -0.55
CA GLU A 160 -16.62 4.58 -0.16
C GLU A 160 -15.40 4.51 0.77
N VAL A 161 -14.26 5.08 0.37
CA VAL A 161 -12.99 4.91 1.08
C VAL A 161 -12.96 5.69 2.39
N VAL A 162 -13.38 6.95 2.37
CA VAL A 162 -13.37 7.85 3.54
C VAL A 162 -14.29 7.33 4.68
N PRO A 163 -15.56 6.98 4.44
CA PRO A 163 -16.42 6.46 5.50
C PRO A 163 -15.86 5.19 6.15
N LYS A 164 -15.24 4.32 5.34
CA LYS A 164 -14.62 3.08 5.83
C LYS A 164 -13.37 3.34 6.66
N MET A 165 -12.53 4.29 6.24
CA MET A 165 -11.41 4.76 7.05
C MET A 165 -11.87 5.28 8.42
N GLN A 166 -12.93 6.10 8.43
CA GLN A 166 -13.52 6.65 9.65
C GLN A 166 -14.12 5.56 10.56
N GLU A 167 -14.82 4.57 10.00
CA GLU A 167 -15.30 3.38 10.73
C GLU A 167 -14.14 2.63 11.41
N HIS A 168 -12.97 2.61 10.77
CA HIS A 168 -11.74 2.03 11.29
C HIS A 168 -10.85 3.04 12.04
N GLY A 169 -11.47 4.09 12.58
CA GLY A 169 -10.87 5.00 13.55
C GLY A 169 -9.93 6.04 12.97
N PHE A 170 -10.03 6.34 11.67
CA PHE A 170 -9.32 7.46 11.08
C PHE A 170 -9.77 8.76 11.74
N ASP A 171 -8.81 9.52 12.25
CA ASP A 171 -9.01 10.82 12.86
C ASP A 171 -8.57 11.92 11.89
N PRO A 172 -9.47 12.79 11.41
CA PRO A 172 -9.11 13.89 10.50
C PRO A 172 -8.21 14.94 11.17
N GLU A 173 -8.22 15.03 12.51
CA GLU A 173 -7.40 16.00 13.25
C GLU A 173 -5.98 15.47 13.54
N ALA A 174 -5.74 14.17 13.34
CA ALA A 174 -4.45 13.55 13.58
C ALA A 174 -3.47 13.82 12.43
N PRO A 175 -2.17 14.05 12.70
CA PRO A 175 -1.16 14.18 11.66
C PRO A 175 -1.22 12.97 10.73
N THR A 176 -1.43 13.19 9.43
CA THR A 176 -1.61 12.11 8.46
C THR A 176 -0.66 12.25 7.29
N LEU A 177 0.06 11.18 6.97
CA LEU A 177 0.85 11.05 5.75
C LEU A 177 0.07 10.22 4.74
N PHE A 178 -0.37 10.87 3.66
CA PHE A 178 -0.90 10.20 2.48
C PHE A 178 0.26 9.84 1.54
N VAL A 179 0.27 8.59 1.09
CA VAL A 179 1.26 8.06 0.15
C VAL A 179 0.52 7.58 -1.08
N SER A 180 0.90 8.12 -2.24
CA SER A 180 0.51 7.55 -3.53
C SER A 180 1.75 7.32 -4.40
N GLU A 181 2.03 6.06 -4.70
CA GLU A 181 3.27 5.65 -5.35
C GLU A 181 2.97 5.04 -6.73
N CYS A 182 2.92 5.90 -7.76
CA CYS A 182 2.52 5.54 -9.14
C CYS A 182 1.07 5.04 -9.25
N VAL A 183 0.13 5.67 -8.53
CA VAL A 183 -1.29 5.27 -8.55
C VAL A 183 -2.17 6.35 -9.17
N LEU A 184 -2.01 7.61 -8.76
CA LEU A 184 -2.84 8.72 -9.25
C LEU A 184 -2.80 8.93 -10.77
N ILE A 185 -1.74 8.48 -11.45
CA ILE A 185 -1.62 8.56 -12.91
C ILE A 185 -2.64 7.67 -13.65
N TYR A 186 -3.26 6.71 -12.97
CA TYR A 186 -4.30 5.85 -13.53
C TYR A 186 -5.71 6.41 -13.31
N LEU A 187 -5.87 7.57 -12.67
CA LEU A 187 -7.15 8.19 -12.42
C LEU A 187 -7.40 9.32 -13.42
N ASP A 188 -8.65 9.44 -13.89
CA ASP A 188 -9.09 10.64 -14.60
C ASP A 188 -9.01 11.85 -13.65
N PRO A 189 -8.76 13.08 -14.18
CA PRO A 189 -8.56 14.27 -13.35
C PRO A 189 -9.65 14.52 -12.31
N GLU A 190 -10.92 14.26 -12.65
CA GLU A 190 -12.04 14.45 -11.72
C GLU A 190 -11.91 13.60 -10.44
N HIS A 191 -11.48 12.34 -10.57
CA HIS A 191 -11.27 11.46 -9.41
C HIS A 191 -10.03 11.85 -8.62
N LEU A 192 -8.98 12.30 -9.31
CA LEU A 192 -7.77 12.82 -8.67
C LEU A 192 -8.09 14.07 -7.83
N ASP A 193 -8.77 15.05 -8.42
CA ASP A 193 -9.16 16.29 -7.75
C ASP A 193 -10.03 15.99 -6.53
N ASN A 194 -11.00 15.06 -6.66
CA ASN A 194 -11.83 14.63 -5.54
C ASN A 194 -11.02 14.09 -4.34
N ILE A 195 -9.95 13.34 -4.61
CA ILE A 195 -9.04 12.83 -3.57
C ILE A 195 -8.22 13.97 -2.96
N LEU A 196 -7.62 14.82 -3.80
CA LEU A 196 -6.74 15.89 -3.33
C LEU A 196 -7.48 16.96 -2.53
N ASP A 197 -8.68 17.35 -2.98
CA ASP A 197 -9.54 18.27 -2.26
C ASP A 197 -9.85 17.73 -0.87
N TRP A 198 -10.21 16.45 -0.75
CA TRP A 198 -10.53 15.87 0.57
C TRP A 198 -9.31 15.77 1.49
N ILE A 199 -8.13 15.43 0.95
CA ILE A 199 -6.90 15.30 1.74
C ILE A 199 -6.43 16.67 2.28
N THR A 200 -6.87 17.77 1.66
CA THR A 200 -6.42 19.14 2.00
C THR A 200 -7.49 20.01 2.65
N GLU A 201 -8.71 19.49 2.82
CA GLU A 201 -9.77 20.04 3.67
C GLU A 201 -9.38 20.01 5.15
#